data_AF-A0A2H8TEQ0-F1
#
_entry.id   AF-A0A2H8TEQ0-F1
#
_cell.length_a   1.000
_cell.length_b   1.000
_cell.length_c   1.000
_cell.angle_alpha   90.00
_cell.angle_beta   90.00
_cell.angle_gamma   90.00
#
_symmetry.space_group_name_H-M   'P 1'
#
loop_
_entity.id
_entity.type
_entity.pdbx_description
1 polymer ?
#
loop_
_entity_poly.entity_id
_entity_poly.type
_entity_poly.pdbx_seq_one_letter_code
_entity_poly.pdbx_strand_id
1 'polypeptide(L)'
;MSTSTFSKSDEYGFVRPDDFDYVEYEKFMSVYITILTKCSMRWSRLLASNPELKRNSQLKKFVRRGIPFSLRAQTWTSISGVQKLKDKYGPNTYKRMLNKPINEDIRNIITVDVPRTYPDNIYFHPNSENQKTLFRILCAFAACNPDVGYCQVYFNFYPI
;
A
#
# COMPACT_ATOMS: atom_id res chain seq x y z
N MET A 1 -30.17 -7.87 -22.61
CA MET A 1 -29.42 -8.35 -21.44
C MET A 1 -28.39 -7.28 -21.11
N SER A 2 -28.50 -6.64 -19.95
CA SER A 2 -27.56 -5.62 -19.51
C SER A 2 -26.27 -6.32 -19.08
N THR A 3 -25.27 -6.34 -19.96
CA THR A 3 -23.91 -6.80 -19.60
C THR A 3 -23.34 -5.79 -18.61
N SER A 4 -23.18 -6.20 -17.34
CA SER A 4 -22.45 -5.39 -16.36
C SER A 4 -21.00 -5.36 -16.82
N THR A 5 -20.58 -4.27 -17.46
CA THR A 5 -19.19 -4.11 -17.87
C THR A 5 -18.37 -3.81 -16.63
N PHE A 6 -17.57 -4.78 -16.17
CA PHE A 6 -16.60 -4.55 -15.11
C PHE A 6 -15.65 -3.40 -15.50
N SER A 7 -15.19 -2.65 -14.49
CA SER A 7 -14.24 -1.55 -14.70
C SER A 7 -12.97 -2.03 -15.43
N LYS A 8 -12.39 -1.18 -16.30
CA LYS A 8 -11.10 -1.46 -16.95
C LYS A 8 -9.94 -1.51 -15.95
N SER A 9 -10.09 -0.98 -14.73
CA SER A 9 -9.08 -1.01 -13.67
C SER A 9 -9.59 -1.66 -12.38
N ASP A 10 -8.69 -2.28 -11.61
CA ASP A 10 -8.99 -2.87 -10.31
C ASP A 10 -9.20 -1.82 -9.19
N GLU A 11 -9.46 -2.28 -7.96
CA GLU A 11 -9.68 -1.38 -6.82
C GLU A 11 -8.45 -0.58 -6.36
N TYR A 12 -7.24 -0.93 -6.82
CA TYR A 12 -6.02 -0.17 -6.58
C TYR A 12 -5.62 0.69 -7.78
N GLY A 13 -6.39 0.65 -8.88
CA GLY A 13 -6.17 1.44 -10.08
C GLY A 13 -5.27 0.78 -11.12
N PHE A 14 -4.93 -0.50 -10.99
CA PHE A 14 -4.18 -1.22 -12.04
C PHE A 14 -5.09 -1.53 -13.22
N VAL A 15 -4.66 -1.16 -14.42
CA VAL A 15 -5.37 -1.42 -15.66
C VAL A 15 -5.31 -2.92 -15.97
N ARG A 16 -6.47 -3.50 -16.26
CA ARG A 16 -6.60 -4.88 -16.73
C ARG A 16 -6.16 -4.96 -18.20
N PRO A 17 -5.44 -6.03 -18.60
CA PRO A 17 -5.12 -6.30 -20.00
C PRO A 17 -6.36 -6.32 -20.90
N ASP A 18 -6.18 -6.08 -22.20
CA ASP A 18 -7.31 -6.09 -23.14
C ASP A 18 -7.88 -7.51 -23.37
N ASP A 19 -7.08 -8.55 -23.13
CA ASP A 19 -7.46 -9.98 -23.17
C ASP A 19 -7.91 -10.54 -21.81
N PHE A 20 -8.17 -9.67 -20.83
CA PHE A 20 -8.59 -10.08 -19.49
C PHE A 20 -9.89 -10.89 -19.51
N ASP A 21 -9.87 -12.10 -18.95
CA ASP A 21 -11.05 -12.97 -18.85
C ASP A 21 -11.99 -12.50 -17.73
N TYR A 22 -12.95 -11.66 -18.11
CA TYR A 22 -13.98 -11.16 -17.18
C TYR A 22 -14.93 -12.26 -16.70
N VAL A 23 -15.13 -13.34 -17.47
CA VAL A 23 -16.05 -14.43 -17.10
C VAL A 23 -15.42 -15.29 -16.01
N GLU A 24 -14.15 -15.65 -16.17
CA GLU A 24 -13.39 -16.34 -15.13
C GLU A 24 -13.25 -15.47 -13.88
N TYR A 25 -12.94 -14.18 -14.05
CA TYR A 25 -12.87 -13.22 -12.95
C TYR A 25 -14.20 -13.11 -12.20
N GLU A 26 -15.33 -13.00 -12.88
CA GLU A 26 -16.64 -12.94 -12.25
C GLU A 26 -16.94 -14.23 -11.46
N LYS A 27 -16.62 -15.40 -12.03
CA LYS A 27 -16.75 -16.69 -11.34
C LYS A 27 -15.89 -16.71 -10.07
N PHE A 28 -14.63 -16.29 -10.15
CA PHE A 28 -13.75 -16.17 -8.98
C PHE A 28 -14.33 -15.19 -7.95
N MET A 29 -14.74 -14.01 -8.38
CA MET A 29 -15.24 -12.94 -7.50
C MET A 29 -16.53 -13.34 -6.79
N SER A 30 -17.42 -14.11 -7.43
CA SER A 30 -18.65 -14.61 -6.80
C SER A 30 -18.37 -15.44 -5.53
N VAL A 31 -17.32 -16.27 -5.58
CA VAL A 31 -16.85 -17.05 -4.42
C VAL A 31 -16.07 -16.15 -3.46
N TYR A 32 -15.19 -15.31 -3.99
CA TYR A 32 -14.32 -14.45 -3.20
C TYR A 32 -15.09 -13.43 -2.35
N ILE A 33 -16.18 -12.84 -2.86
CA ILE A 33 -17.04 -11.92 -2.11
C ILE A 33 -17.60 -12.59 -0.85
N THR A 34 -17.95 -13.87 -0.92
CA THR A 34 -18.41 -14.61 0.26
C THR A 34 -17.30 -14.75 1.31
N ILE A 35 -16.06 -14.95 0.87
CA ILE A 35 -14.88 -15.01 1.75
C ILE A 35 -14.62 -13.62 2.38
N LEU A 36 -14.69 -12.55 1.57
CA LEU A 36 -14.53 -11.17 2.03
C LEU A 36 -15.59 -10.80 3.07
N THR A 37 -16.86 -11.15 2.85
CA THR A 37 -17.95 -10.92 3.81
C THR A 37 -17.69 -11.65 5.13
N LYS A 38 -17.31 -12.93 5.07
CA LYS A 38 -16.95 -13.70 6.28
C LYS A 38 -15.75 -13.09 7.00
N CYS A 39 -14.73 -12.63 6.26
CA CYS A 39 -13.59 -11.93 6.82
C CYS A 39 -14.03 -10.65 7.53
N SER A 40 -14.81 -9.79 6.86
CA SER A 40 -15.35 -8.55 7.39
C SER A 40 -16.12 -8.77 8.70
N MET A 41 -17.07 -9.72 8.72
CA MET A 41 -17.84 -10.04 9.94
C MET A 41 -16.95 -10.48 11.12
N ARG A 42 -15.91 -11.27 10.84
CA ARG A 42 -14.96 -11.70 11.89
C ARG A 42 -14.18 -10.50 12.42
N TRP A 43 -13.73 -9.61 11.55
CA TRP A 43 -13.04 -8.38 11.92
C TRP A 43 -13.94 -7.43 12.72
N SER A 44 -15.24 -7.33 12.40
CA SER A 44 -16.19 -6.56 13.21
C SER A 44 -16.28 -7.08 14.64
N ARG A 45 -16.31 -8.41 14.84
CA ARG A 45 -16.28 -9.02 16.18
C ARG A 45 -14.95 -8.74 16.91
N LEU A 46 -13.84 -8.79 16.19
CA LEU A 46 -12.53 -8.44 16.75
C LEU A 46 -12.54 -7.00 17.25
N LEU A 47 -13.02 -6.05 16.44
CA LEU A 47 -13.11 -4.64 16.78
C LEU A 47 -14.03 -4.37 17.98
N ALA A 48 -15.12 -5.12 18.14
CA ALA A 48 -15.97 -5.01 19.33
C ALA A 48 -15.21 -5.35 20.63
N SER A 49 -14.29 -6.32 20.58
CA SER A 49 -13.47 -6.73 21.74
C SER A 49 -12.13 -5.98 21.87
N ASN A 50 -11.63 -5.39 20.79
CA ASN A 50 -10.32 -4.75 20.70
C ASN A 50 -10.36 -3.55 19.73
N PRO A 51 -11.10 -2.48 20.09
CA PRO A 51 -11.37 -1.35 19.19
C PRO A 51 -10.10 -0.57 18.83
N GLU A 52 -9.13 -0.52 19.73
CA GLU A 52 -7.83 0.14 19.52
C GLU A 52 -6.83 -0.73 18.75
N LEU A 53 -7.22 -1.96 18.36
CA LEU A 53 -6.36 -2.92 17.67
C LEU A 53 -5.03 -3.15 18.40
N LYS A 54 -5.08 -3.23 19.75
CA LYS A 54 -3.89 -3.51 20.56
C LYS A 54 -3.28 -4.84 20.15
N ARG A 55 -1.95 -4.86 20.04
CA ARG A 55 -1.19 -6.04 19.62
C ARG A 55 -1.37 -7.16 20.64
N ASN A 56 -1.98 -8.25 20.20
CA ASN A 56 -2.10 -9.48 20.97
C ASN A 56 -2.07 -10.70 20.02
N SER A 57 -2.06 -11.91 20.59
CA SER A 57 -2.03 -13.17 19.83
C SER A 57 -3.23 -13.32 18.90
N GLN A 58 -4.41 -12.82 19.29
CA GLN A 58 -5.63 -12.85 18.49
C GLN A 58 -5.49 -11.96 17.24
N LEU A 59 -5.13 -10.69 17.39
CA LEU A 59 -4.93 -9.77 16.27
C LEU A 59 -3.87 -10.31 15.29
N LYS A 60 -2.78 -10.90 15.80
CA LYS A 60 -1.75 -11.53 14.96
C LYS A 60 -2.32 -12.65 14.08
N LYS A 61 -3.22 -13.49 14.63
CA LYS A 61 -3.91 -14.54 13.86
C LYS A 61 -4.83 -13.96 12.78
N PHE A 62 -5.51 -12.85 13.06
CA PHE A 62 -6.38 -12.17 12.10
C PHE A 62 -5.59 -11.54 10.96
N VAL A 63 -4.51 -10.81 11.26
CA VAL A 63 -3.63 -10.21 10.25
C VAL A 63 -3.09 -11.26 9.27
N ARG A 64 -2.67 -12.42 9.76
CA ARG A 64 -2.21 -13.55 8.92
C ARG A 64 -3.29 -14.15 8.01
N ARG A 65 -4.56 -13.96 8.35
CA ARG A 65 -5.72 -14.39 7.53
C ARG A 65 -6.19 -13.32 6.55
N GLY A 66 -5.57 -12.14 6.56
CA GLY A 66 -5.94 -11.00 5.73
C GLY A 66 -6.70 -9.93 6.51
N ILE A 67 -6.37 -8.68 6.18
CA ILE A 67 -7.01 -7.48 6.72
C ILE A 67 -7.99 -6.95 5.65
N PRO A 68 -9.27 -6.72 5.99
CA PRO A 68 -10.24 -6.08 5.09
C PRO A 68 -9.70 -4.75 4.58
N PHE A 69 -9.98 -4.43 3.31
CA PHE A 69 -9.49 -3.22 2.65
C PHE A 69 -9.67 -1.96 3.50
N SER A 70 -10.90 -1.74 4.00
CA SER A 70 -11.26 -0.56 4.82
C SER A 70 -10.51 -0.45 6.15
N LEU A 71 -9.98 -1.56 6.67
CA LEU A 71 -9.28 -1.62 7.95
C LEU A 71 -7.76 -1.60 7.82
N ARG A 72 -7.20 -1.68 6.61
CA ARG A 72 -5.74 -1.78 6.41
C ARG A 72 -5.00 -0.58 6.96
N ALA A 73 -5.43 0.63 6.62
CA ALA A 73 -4.78 1.86 7.08
C ALA A 73 -4.70 1.92 8.62
N GLN A 74 -5.82 1.70 9.30
CA GLN A 74 -5.87 1.70 10.76
C GLN A 74 -5.04 0.55 11.37
N THR A 75 -5.19 -0.66 10.83
CA THR A 75 -4.50 -1.84 11.36
C THR A 75 -2.99 -1.73 11.19
N TRP A 76 -2.50 -1.41 9.99
CA TRP A 76 -1.07 -1.22 9.72
C TRP A 76 -0.48 -0.08 10.55
N THR A 77 -1.22 1.01 10.75
CA THR A 77 -0.81 2.08 11.67
C THR A 77 -0.63 1.53 13.09
N SER A 78 -1.62 0.81 13.62
CA SER A 78 -1.53 0.25 14.97
C SER A 78 -0.39 -0.77 15.13
N ILE A 79 -0.20 -1.65 14.15
CA ILE A 79 0.81 -2.73 14.22
C ILE A 79 2.18 -2.34 13.65
N SER A 80 2.37 -1.18 13.06
CA SER A 80 3.72 -0.75 12.64
C SER A 80 4.55 -0.26 13.83
N GLY A 81 3.89 0.15 14.92
CA GLY A 81 4.53 0.84 16.02
C GLY A 81 4.80 2.32 15.74
N VAL A 82 4.21 2.88 14.68
CA VAL A 82 4.38 4.29 14.31
C VAL A 82 3.96 5.25 15.44
N GLN A 83 2.99 4.88 16.28
CA GLN A 83 2.59 5.72 17.40
C GLN A 83 3.76 5.97 18.36
N LYS A 84 4.54 4.94 18.72
CA LYS A 84 5.72 5.09 19.57
C LYS A 84 6.77 6.00 18.94
N LEU A 85 6.92 5.96 17.61
CA LEU A 85 7.83 6.85 16.89
C LEU A 85 7.32 8.30 16.87
N LYS A 86 6.00 8.50 16.70
CA LYS A 86 5.37 9.82 16.79
C LYS A 86 5.53 10.42 18.19
N ASP A 87 5.33 9.63 19.23
CA ASP A 87 5.49 10.06 20.63
C ASP A 87 6.96 10.44 20.92
N LYS A 88 7.91 9.65 20.39
CA LYS A 88 9.35 9.89 20.56
C LYS A 88 9.86 11.12 19.81
N TYR A 89 9.45 11.32 18.55
CA TYR A 89 10.04 12.32 17.66
C TYR A 89 9.15 13.56 17.42
N GLY A 90 7.88 13.51 17.83
CA GLY A 90 6.90 14.58 17.73
C GLY A 90 6.16 14.66 16.38
N PRO A 91 5.15 15.55 16.28
CA PRO A 91 4.25 15.65 15.11
C PRO A 91 4.92 16.15 13.83
N ASN A 92 6.02 16.91 13.93
CA ASN A 92 6.74 17.49 12.79
C ASN A 92 7.89 16.61 12.27
N THR A 93 7.95 15.35 12.70
CA THR A 93 9.04 14.43 12.34
C THR A 93 9.20 14.33 10.83
N TYR A 94 8.13 14.06 10.08
CA TYR A 94 8.22 13.91 8.62
C TYR A 94 8.70 15.20 7.92
N LYS A 95 8.21 16.37 8.33
CA LYS A 95 8.67 17.66 7.79
C LYS A 95 10.17 17.88 8.02
N ARG A 96 10.67 17.50 9.20
CA ARG A 96 12.11 17.54 9.49
C ARG A 96 12.91 16.56 8.62
N MET A 97 12.37 15.37 8.36
CA MET A 97 13.01 14.37 7.50
C MET A 97 13.14 14.88 6.05
N LEU A 98 12.11 15.55 5.54
CA LEU A 98 12.12 16.13 4.18
C LEU A 98 13.19 17.21 3.99
N ASN A 99 13.56 17.92 5.06
CA ASN A 99 14.55 19.00 5.00
C ASN A 99 16.00 18.50 5.19
N LYS A 100 16.21 17.19 5.41
CA LYS A 100 17.57 16.65 5.53
C LYS A 100 18.25 16.62 4.16
N PRO A 101 19.57 16.93 4.09
CA PRO A 101 20.32 16.76 2.86
C PRO A 101 20.37 15.29 2.48
N ILE A 102 20.24 15.01 1.20
CA ILE A 102 20.36 13.68 0.60
C ILE A 102 21.60 13.67 -0.31
N ASN A 103 22.27 12.52 -0.41
CA ASN A 103 23.28 12.30 -1.43
C ASN A 103 22.63 12.40 -2.83
N GLU A 104 23.25 13.18 -3.72
CA GLU A 104 22.67 13.48 -5.04
C GLU A 104 22.63 12.24 -5.96
N ASP A 105 23.59 11.32 -5.85
CA ASP A 105 23.59 10.07 -6.60
C ASP A 105 22.38 9.21 -6.24
N ILE A 106 22.06 9.12 -4.93
CA ILE A 106 20.88 8.41 -4.44
C ILE A 106 19.60 9.08 -4.95
N ARG A 107 19.54 10.41 -4.91
CA ARG A 107 18.40 11.17 -5.43
C ARG A 107 18.20 10.95 -6.93
N ASN A 108 19.28 10.89 -7.69
CA ASN A 108 19.25 10.62 -9.13
C ASN A 108 18.67 9.23 -9.43
N ILE A 109 19.07 8.21 -8.68
CA ILE A 109 18.50 6.86 -8.80
C ILE A 109 16.98 6.89 -8.55
N ILE A 110 16.53 7.51 -7.46
CA ILE A 110 15.10 7.63 -7.14
C ILE A 110 14.34 8.38 -8.24
N THR A 111 14.94 9.43 -8.82
CA THR A 111 14.34 10.23 -9.91
C THR A 111 14.06 9.39 -11.15
N VAL A 112 14.94 8.43 -11.46
CA VAL A 112 14.75 7.50 -12.59
C VAL A 112 13.74 6.39 -12.25
N ASP A 113 13.66 5.97 -10.99
CA ASP A 113 12.83 4.83 -10.55
C ASP A 113 11.35 5.15 -10.33
N VAL A 114 11.04 6.36 -9.84
CA VAL A 114 9.66 6.75 -9.56
C VAL A 114 8.78 6.72 -10.82
N PRO A 115 9.19 7.26 -11.98
CA PRO A 115 8.36 7.25 -13.19
C PRO A 115 8.05 5.85 -13.73
N ARG A 116 8.93 4.87 -13.47
CA ARG A 116 8.77 3.47 -13.91
C ARG A 116 8.12 2.58 -12.84
N THR A 117 7.70 3.14 -11.71
CA THR A 117 6.99 2.42 -10.64
C THR A 117 5.48 2.47 -10.88
N TYR A 118 4.87 1.30 -11.13
CA TYR A 118 3.44 1.15 -11.46
C TYR A 118 2.99 1.93 -12.71
N PRO A 119 3.63 1.71 -13.87
CA PRO A 119 3.32 2.47 -15.10
C PRO A 119 1.86 2.30 -15.56
N ASP A 120 1.26 1.13 -15.30
CA ASP A 120 -0.11 0.79 -15.71
C ASP A 120 -1.15 1.12 -14.63
N ASN A 121 -0.79 1.89 -13.61
CA ASN A 121 -1.71 2.31 -12.56
C ASN A 121 -2.23 3.73 -12.83
N ILE A 122 -3.55 3.88 -12.90
CA ILE A 122 -4.22 5.15 -13.22
C ILE A 122 -3.91 6.27 -12.21
N TYR A 123 -3.52 5.92 -10.98
CA TYR A 123 -3.15 6.88 -9.93
C TYR A 123 -1.66 7.28 -9.98
N PHE A 124 -0.83 6.54 -10.72
CA PHE A 124 0.62 6.75 -10.85
C PHE A 124 1.03 7.29 -12.24
N HIS A 125 0.13 7.99 -12.93
CA HIS A 125 0.45 8.66 -14.19
C HIS A 125 1.60 9.68 -14.05
N PRO A 126 2.33 10.03 -15.14
CA PRO A 126 3.42 11.00 -15.09
C PRO A 126 3.01 12.31 -14.42
N ASN A 127 3.87 12.81 -13.52
CA ASN A 127 3.66 14.03 -12.73
C ASN A 127 2.47 14.02 -11.75
N SER A 128 1.89 12.84 -11.45
CA SER A 128 0.82 12.74 -10.45
C SER A 128 1.32 13.07 -9.04
N GLU A 129 0.41 13.48 -8.16
CA GLU A 129 0.73 13.72 -6.75
C GLU A 129 1.20 12.45 -6.03
N ASN A 130 0.82 11.26 -6.51
CA ASN A 130 1.28 10.00 -5.95
C ASN A 130 2.75 9.73 -6.29
N GLN A 131 3.18 10.00 -7.54
CA GLN A 131 4.60 9.93 -7.91
C GLN A 131 5.43 10.92 -7.08
N LYS A 132 4.97 12.18 -6.96
CA LYS A 132 5.65 13.19 -6.12
C LYS A 132 5.69 12.77 -4.65
N THR A 133 4.62 12.18 -4.14
CA THR A 133 4.57 11.67 -2.76
C THR A 133 5.53 10.52 -2.54
N LEU A 134 5.58 9.56 -3.47
CA LEU A 134 6.53 8.45 -3.43
C LEU A 134 7.97 8.96 -3.45
N PHE A 135 8.28 9.89 -4.37
CA PHE A 135 9.59 10.54 -4.44
C PHE A 135 9.98 11.18 -3.09
N ARG A 136 9.09 11.99 -2.50
CA ARG A 136 9.33 12.64 -1.19
C ARG A 136 9.58 11.63 -0.08
N ILE A 137 8.80 10.55 -0.02
CA ILE A 137 8.94 9.50 1.01
C ILE A 137 10.28 8.78 0.88
N LEU A 138 10.65 8.37 -0.35
CA LEU A 138 11.90 7.66 -0.62
C LEU A 138 13.12 8.54 -0.30
N CYS A 139 13.11 9.80 -0.75
CA CYS A 139 14.19 10.74 -0.44
C CYS A 139 14.33 11.00 1.07
N ALA A 140 13.22 11.24 1.77
CA ALA A 140 13.22 11.42 3.22
C ALA A 140 13.74 10.18 3.95
N PHE A 141 13.37 8.98 3.49
CA PHE A 141 13.85 7.72 4.07
C PHE A 141 15.36 7.55 3.88
N ALA A 142 15.87 7.75 2.66
CA ALA A 142 17.29 7.62 2.35
C ALA A 142 18.14 8.65 3.11
N ALA A 143 17.70 9.91 3.18
CA ALA A 143 18.39 10.95 3.94
C ALA A 143 18.42 10.67 5.46
N CYS A 144 17.43 9.94 5.97
CA CYS A 144 17.38 9.55 7.38
C CYS A 144 18.19 8.32 7.73
N ASN A 145 18.51 7.47 6.75
CA ASN A 145 19.18 6.19 6.95
C ASN A 145 20.33 6.06 5.94
N PRO A 146 21.41 6.86 6.08
CA PRO A 146 22.48 6.92 5.09
C PRO A 146 23.21 5.57 4.89
N ASP A 147 23.27 4.74 5.93
CA ASP A 147 23.88 3.40 5.85
C ASP A 147 23.06 2.42 4.96
N VAL A 148 21.76 2.69 4.80
CA VAL A 148 20.85 1.91 3.95
C VAL A 148 20.68 2.59 2.59
N GLY A 149 20.54 3.92 2.58
CA GLY A 149 20.31 4.71 1.38
C GLY A 149 19.01 4.32 0.66
N TYR A 150 19.11 4.16 -0.66
CA TYR A 150 18.07 3.60 -1.52
C TYR A 150 18.70 2.56 -2.44
N CYS A 151 18.12 1.36 -2.47
CA CYS A 151 18.52 0.32 -3.40
C CYS A 151 17.50 0.21 -4.52
N GLN A 152 17.97 0.38 -5.76
CA GLN A 152 17.19 0.04 -6.94
C GLN A 152 16.97 -1.47 -6.95
N VAL A 153 15.73 -1.90 -6.72
CA VAL A 153 15.38 -3.31 -6.91
C VAL A 153 15.01 -3.48 -8.38
N TYR A 154 15.82 -4.22 -9.14
CA TYR A 154 15.46 -4.67 -10.48
C TYR A 154 14.36 -5.72 -10.38
N PHE A 155 13.13 -5.31 -10.03
CA PHE A 155 11.95 -6.14 -10.18
C PHE A 155 11.49 -6.03 -11.63
N ASN A 156 11.84 -7.03 -12.45
CA ASN A 156 10.95 -7.39 -13.55
C ASN A 156 9.67 -7.90 -12.90
N PHE A 157 8.65 -7.03 -12.83
CA PHE A 157 7.29 -7.45 -12.53
C PHE A 157 6.84 -8.35 -13.68
N TYR A 158 7.19 -9.63 -13.63
CA TYR A 158 6.46 -10.63 -14.41
C TYR A 158 5.07 -10.72 -13.78
N PRO A 159 3.99 -10.41 -14.52
CA PRO A 159 2.66 -10.76 -14.08
C PRO A 159 2.60 -12.29 -13.95
N ILE A 160 2.19 -12.77 -12.76
CA ILE A 160 1.74 -14.14 -12.54
C ILE A 160 0.27 -14.20 -12.92
#